data_AF-A0A9E5NM47-F1
#
_entry.id   AF-A0A9E5NM47-F1
#
_cell.length_a   1.000
_cell.length_b   1.000
_cell.length_c   1.000
_cell.angle_alpha   90.00
_cell.angle_beta   90.00
_cell.angle_gamma   90.00
#
_symmetry.space_group_name_H-M   'P 1'
#
loop_
_entity.id
_entity.type
_entity.pdbx_description
1 polymer ?
#
loop_
_entity_poly.entity_id
_entity_poly.type
_entity_poly.pdbx_seq_one_letter_code
_entity_poly.pdbx_strand_id
1 'polypeptide(L)'
;MFSKKTALALCMTLVVFGLVAAQCVAPAQPETIIQTVEVEKEVIKEVVKEVEVEKEVEVEKIVEVTPTPDPMALGERCTYNAYRMGWVMDYADPNNIVNEVFHPDSPFQYTFWDDEAFRDLVNEALVTPDQAERQALWQQAQSILVDDMTAVLPIYHYDRSTLVKSGLNATFPPFGAAQIWKWSWDDGRDTVVDALATDPPTLDPQLSTDTTSSAVIGQLMETMYGFKEDGTLEPVGAVDFPEVSEDGTVYTIHLDPEAKWSDGEPVTAQHYVDGITRLLDPETAAEYAYVMYYIDGAEEFNTGETDDPGIVDVKALDDFTLEITLTGPQSFFDSILAFSTTYPARLDVIEAGGDLWFETNFVGNGPYLLEEFVHDSHVTMVANEDHPRGAAATIKRIEMPIIVEEATRLAAYEQDDIDTGYPTAPFPEEELPRILEDPVLGEEFTRLPRPGTYYVGLNTRGEHTDNLH
;
A
#
# COMPACT_ATOMS: atom_id res chain seq x y z
N MET A 1 43.90 35.91 13.24
CA MET A 1 45.35 35.84 12.95
C MET A 1 45.83 34.45 13.35
N PHE A 2 46.41 33.68 12.40
CA PHE A 2 47.04 32.35 12.50
C PHE A 2 46.11 31.19 12.91
N SER A 3 45.58 30.30 12.04
CA SER A 3 46.01 29.60 10.80
C SER A 3 46.80 28.29 11.00
N LYS A 4 46.26 27.27 10.32
CA LYS A 4 46.91 26.23 9.49
C LYS A 4 47.17 24.83 10.08
N LYS A 5 46.42 23.90 9.46
CA LYS A 5 46.84 22.59 8.93
C LYS A 5 47.07 21.48 9.96
N THR A 6 46.07 20.60 10.13
CA THR A 6 46.18 19.15 9.81
C THR A 6 44.77 18.53 9.83
N ALA A 7 44.25 18.07 8.67
CA ALA A 7 43.23 17.02 8.50
C ALA A 7 42.60 17.15 7.10
N LEU A 8 43.42 17.02 6.05
CA LEU A 8 42.94 16.78 4.70
C LEU A 8 44.03 15.99 3.99
N ALA A 9 43.89 14.67 3.95
CA ALA A 9 44.48 13.72 3.00
C ALA A 9 44.32 12.31 3.55
N LEU A 10 43.21 11.64 3.24
CA LEU A 10 43.13 10.25 2.79
C LEU A 10 41.64 9.87 2.65
N CYS A 11 41.02 10.24 1.54
CA CYS A 11 39.81 9.57 1.06
C CYS A 11 39.71 9.76 -0.45
N MET A 12 40.67 9.15 -1.14
CA MET A 12 40.65 8.89 -2.57
C MET A 12 41.83 7.95 -2.79
N THR A 13 41.58 6.66 -2.97
CA THR A 13 41.93 5.87 -4.17
C THR A 13 41.59 4.40 -3.90
N LEU A 14 41.03 3.74 -4.92
CA LEU A 14 40.89 2.30 -5.15
C LEU A 14 39.59 1.61 -4.68
N VAL A 15 38.55 1.91 -5.46
CA VAL A 15 37.76 0.88 -6.15
C VAL A 15 38.71 -0.16 -6.73
N VAL A 16 38.66 -1.38 -6.21
CA VAL A 16 39.01 -2.62 -6.93
C VAL A 16 37.94 -3.64 -6.58
N PHE A 17 37.19 -4.03 -7.61
CA PHE A 17 36.32 -5.20 -7.64
C PHE A 17 36.95 -6.38 -6.91
N GLY A 18 36.26 -6.88 -5.89
CA GLY A 18 36.57 -8.13 -5.21
C GLY A 18 35.27 -8.78 -4.78
N LEU A 19 34.80 -9.72 -5.59
CA LEU A 19 33.82 -10.73 -5.19
C LEU A 19 34.37 -11.42 -3.92
N VAL A 20 33.93 -10.98 -2.75
CA VAL A 20 34.14 -11.75 -1.51
C VAL A 20 32.86 -12.54 -1.32
N ALA A 21 32.88 -13.78 -1.78
CA ALA A 21 31.98 -14.81 -1.26
C ALA A 21 32.24 -14.91 0.24
N ALA A 22 31.45 -14.19 1.04
CA ALA A 22 31.48 -14.31 2.48
C ALA A 22 30.89 -15.69 2.83
N GLN A 23 31.76 -16.67 3.08
CA GLN A 23 31.36 -17.98 3.59
C GLN A 23 30.72 -17.80 4.97
N CYS A 24 29.51 -18.32 5.19
CA CYS A 24 28.87 -18.36 6.50
C CYS A 24 29.84 -19.02 7.49
N VAL A 25 30.24 -18.30 8.52
CA VAL A 25 30.91 -18.87 9.69
C VAL A 25 29.87 -18.89 10.79
N ALA A 26 29.41 -20.09 11.16
CA ALA A 26 28.42 -20.27 12.21
C ALA A 26 28.86 -19.52 13.50
N PRO A 27 28.04 -18.63 14.07
CA PRO A 27 28.30 -18.12 15.40
C PRO A 27 28.16 -19.27 16.41
N ALA A 28 28.91 -19.20 17.51
CA ALA A 28 28.92 -20.23 18.54
C ALA A 28 27.49 -20.57 19.02
N GLN A 29 27.19 -21.86 19.07
CA GLN A 29 25.90 -22.48 19.42
C GLN A 29 25.17 -21.73 20.54
N PRO A 30 23.99 -21.12 20.27
CA PRO A 30 23.12 -20.61 21.33
C PRO A 30 22.42 -21.77 22.04
N GLU A 31 22.11 -21.60 23.33
CA GLU A 31 21.35 -22.58 24.11
C GLU A 31 19.99 -22.85 23.46
N THR A 32 19.77 -24.11 23.11
CA THR A 32 18.55 -24.65 22.50
C THR A 32 17.30 -24.31 23.33
N ILE A 33 16.39 -23.49 22.79
CA ILE A 33 15.00 -23.41 23.25
C ILE A 33 14.14 -24.03 22.14
N ILE A 34 13.89 -25.34 22.24
CA ILE A 34 12.88 -26.02 21.43
C ILE A 34 11.52 -25.69 22.06
N GLN A 35 10.71 -24.87 21.40
CA GLN A 35 9.26 -24.87 21.63
C GLN A 35 8.63 -25.78 20.59
N THR A 36 8.31 -27.01 21.01
CA THR A 36 7.49 -27.93 20.22
C THR A 36 6.04 -27.49 20.36
N VAL A 37 5.43 -27.02 19.28
CA VAL A 37 3.97 -26.84 19.19
C VAL A 37 3.41 -28.11 18.55
N GLU A 38 2.69 -28.92 19.32
CA GLU A 38 1.90 -30.01 18.75
C GLU A 38 0.67 -29.42 18.05
N VAL A 39 0.63 -29.50 16.72
CA VAL A 39 -0.54 -29.13 15.93
C VAL A 39 -1.45 -30.36 15.83
N GLU A 40 -2.55 -30.37 16.58
CA GLU A 40 -3.64 -31.33 16.33
C GLU A 40 -4.34 -30.95 15.02
N LYS A 41 -4.23 -31.80 14.00
CA LYS A 41 -4.98 -31.68 12.75
C LYS A 41 -6.47 -31.95 13.02
N GLU A 42 -7.30 -30.92 13.12
CA GLU A 42 -8.72 -31.04 12.77
C GLU A 42 -8.90 -30.81 11.26
N VAL A 43 -9.32 -31.87 10.57
CA VAL A 43 -9.59 -31.85 9.13
C VAL A 43 -11.01 -31.31 8.92
N ILE A 44 -11.14 -30.03 8.56
CA ILE A 44 -12.36 -29.52 7.94
C ILE A 44 -12.28 -29.87 6.46
N LYS A 45 -13.15 -30.78 6.01
CA LYS A 45 -13.24 -31.17 4.60
C LYS A 45 -14.02 -30.12 3.83
N GLU A 46 -13.32 -29.29 3.06
CA GLU A 46 -13.90 -28.62 1.90
C GLU A 46 -13.18 -29.08 0.63
N VAL A 47 -13.96 -29.43 -0.38
CA VAL A 47 -13.50 -30.11 -1.59
C VAL A 47 -12.98 -29.09 -2.59
N VAL A 48 -11.66 -28.95 -2.69
CA VAL A 48 -10.98 -28.41 -3.88
C VAL A 48 -9.87 -29.39 -4.26
N LYS A 49 -9.76 -29.72 -5.56
CA LYS A 49 -8.80 -30.69 -6.07
C LYS A 49 -7.36 -30.18 -5.86
N GLU A 50 -6.65 -30.79 -4.92
CA GLU A 50 -5.21 -30.57 -4.70
C GLU A 50 -4.36 -31.28 -5.76
N VAL A 51 -3.31 -30.59 -6.19
CA VAL A 51 -2.09 -31.19 -6.72
C VAL A 51 -1.23 -31.51 -5.50
N GLU A 52 -0.99 -32.78 -5.21
CA GLU A 52 -0.07 -33.20 -4.15
C GLU A 52 1.37 -32.96 -4.60
N VAL A 53 2.06 -32.02 -3.94
CA VAL A 53 3.54 -31.94 -3.95
C VAL A 53 4.03 -32.36 -2.57
N GLU A 54 4.54 -33.58 -2.46
CA GLU A 54 5.25 -34.05 -1.26
C GLU A 54 6.73 -33.63 -1.36
N LYS A 55 7.10 -32.52 -0.70
CA LYS A 55 8.51 -32.18 -0.43
C LYS A 55 8.67 -31.94 1.07
N GLU A 56 9.40 -32.82 1.75
CA GLU A 56 9.76 -32.64 3.16
C GLU A 56 10.92 -31.65 3.26
N VAL A 57 10.65 -30.42 3.71
CA VAL A 57 11.68 -29.43 4.08
C VAL A 57 11.82 -29.46 5.60
N GLU A 58 13.02 -29.77 6.09
CA GLU A 58 13.33 -29.76 7.52
C GLU A 58 13.67 -28.33 7.96
N VAL A 59 12.71 -27.66 8.62
CA VAL A 59 12.85 -26.25 9.06
C VAL A 59 13.28 -26.23 10.53
N GLU A 60 14.51 -25.82 10.81
CA GLU A 60 15.03 -25.77 12.18
C GLU A 60 14.58 -24.52 12.97
N LYS A 61 14.36 -23.39 12.29
CA LYS A 61 14.01 -22.11 12.94
C LYS A 61 13.12 -21.25 12.04
N ILE A 62 11.93 -20.92 12.54
CA ILE A 62 11.01 -19.94 11.94
C ILE A 62 11.00 -18.69 12.81
N VAL A 63 11.14 -17.52 12.19
CA VAL A 63 11.01 -16.23 12.88
C VAL A 63 9.74 -15.53 12.40
N GLU A 64 8.98 -14.99 13.35
CA GLU A 64 7.88 -14.06 13.07
C GLU A 64 8.41 -12.64 13.03
N VAL A 65 8.15 -11.92 11.94
CA VAL A 65 8.68 -10.58 11.70
C VAL A 65 7.53 -9.59 11.70
N THR A 66 7.62 -8.59 12.56
CA THR A 66 6.87 -7.33 12.44
C THR A 66 7.81 -6.32 11.76
N PRO A 67 7.42 -5.69 10.64
CA PRO A 67 8.31 -4.78 9.94
C PRO A 67 8.66 -3.63 10.89
N THR A 68 9.96 -3.44 11.11
CA THR A 68 10.52 -2.19 11.60
C THR A 68 11.37 -1.64 10.47
N PRO A 69 11.42 -0.31 10.27
CA PRO A 69 12.12 0.33 9.15
C PRO A 69 13.65 0.31 9.32
N ASP A 70 14.19 -0.78 9.86
CA ASP A 70 15.61 -1.09 9.78
C ASP A 70 15.84 -2.07 8.62
N PRO A 71 16.30 -1.60 7.45
CA PRO A 71 16.66 -2.47 6.33
C PRO A 71 17.75 -3.50 6.66
N MET A 72 18.37 -3.43 7.85
CA MET A 72 19.28 -4.46 8.37
C MET A 72 18.64 -5.49 9.30
N ALA A 73 17.38 -5.35 9.75
CA ALA A 73 16.80 -6.24 10.77
C ALA A 73 16.67 -7.71 10.32
N LEU A 74 16.56 -7.97 9.01
CA LEU A 74 16.66 -9.32 8.41
C LEU A 74 17.96 -9.54 7.61
N GLY A 75 18.82 -8.52 7.51
CA GLY A 75 20.03 -8.52 6.68
C GLY A 75 21.15 -9.46 7.14
N GLU A 76 21.00 -10.15 8.27
CA GLU A 76 21.92 -11.23 8.63
C GLU A 76 21.59 -12.50 7.83
N ARG A 77 22.22 -12.59 6.66
CA ARG A 77 22.11 -13.63 5.62
C ARG A 77 22.01 -15.09 6.11
N CYS A 78 22.46 -15.43 7.32
CA CYS A 78 22.45 -16.81 7.84
C CYS A 78 21.74 -16.96 9.22
N THR A 79 20.81 -16.06 9.62
CA THR A 79 20.17 -16.09 10.96
C THR A 79 18.87 -16.88 11.08
N TYR A 80 18.26 -17.22 9.95
CA TYR A 80 17.00 -17.95 9.84
C TYR A 80 17.00 -18.78 8.56
N ASN A 81 16.27 -19.90 8.57
CA ASN A 81 16.05 -20.75 7.39
C ASN A 81 14.76 -20.32 6.66
N ALA A 82 13.76 -19.84 7.39
CA ALA A 82 12.51 -19.35 6.84
C ALA A 82 11.94 -18.19 7.66
N TYR A 83 11.13 -17.36 7.01
CA TYR A 83 10.35 -16.28 7.62
C TYR A 83 8.90 -16.35 7.16
N ARG A 84 7.97 -15.87 7.99
CA ARG A 84 6.57 -15.67 7.59
C ARG A 84 6.28 -14.19 7.44
N MET A 85 5.58 -13.82 6.38
CA MET A 85 5.22 -12.43 6.09
C MET A 85 3.97 -12.37 5.22
N GLY A 86 3.32 -11.20 5.19
CA GLY A 86 2.25 -10.92 4.25
C GLY A 86 2.54 -9.68 3.45
N TRP A 87 1.97 -9.64 2.24
CA TRP A 87 1.93 -8.44 1.42
C TRP A 87 0.50 -8.19 0.95
N VAL A 88 0.05 -6.94 1.07
CA VAL A 88 -1.25 -6.48 0.59
C VAL A 88 -0.95 -5.55 -0.57
N MET A 89 -1.67 -5.73 -1.67
CA MET A 89 -1.40 -4.98 -2.87
C MET A 89 -1.96 -3.55 -2.75
N ASP A 90 -1.14 -2.57 -3.09
CA ASP A 90 -1.44 -1.15 -3.11
C ASP A 90 -2.18 -0.75 -4.41
N TYR A 91 -1.81 -1.38 -5.52
CA TYR A 91 -2.40 -1.17 -6.84
C TYR A 91 -2.62 -2.50 -7.58
N ALA A 92 -3.53 -2.48 -8.56
CA ALA A 92 -4.11 -3.66 -9.18
C ALA A 92 -3.20 -4.35 -10.23
N ASP A 93 -1.98 -4.74 -9.86
CA ASP A 93 -1.04 -5.34 -10.80
C ASP A 93 -0.04 -6.35 -10.19
N PRO A 94 0.25 -7.50 -10.85
CA PRO A 94 1.23 -8.48 -10.36
C PRO A 94 2.62 -7.91 -10.07
N ASN A 95 3.02 -6.81 -10.71
CA ASN A 95 4.24 -6.06 -10.41
C ASN A 95 4.39 -5.82 -8.89
N ASN A 96 3.30 -5.43 -8.22
CA ASN A 96 3.31 -5.03 -6.81
C ASN A 96 3.61 -6.20 -5.84
N ILE A 97 3.67 -7.44 -6.31
CA ILE A 97 4.15 -8.59 -5.54
C ILE A 97 5.41 -9.18 -6.19
N VAL A 98 5.30 -9.60 -7.45
CA VAL A 98 6.34 -10.41 -8.09
C VAL A 98 7.63 -9.63 -8.25
N ASN A 99 7.55 -8.35 -8.62
CA ASN A 99 8.71 -7.48 -8.76
C ASN A 99 9.02 -6.78 -7.43
N GLU A 100 8.07 -6.01 -6.90
CA GLU A 100 8.29 -5.16 -5.71
C GLU A 100 8.70 -5.94 -4.47
N VAL A 101 8.27 -7.19 -4.30
CA VAL A 101 8.58 -7.99 -3.09
C VAL A 101 9.65 -9.03 -3.36
N PHE A 102 9.60 -9.68 -4.53
CA PHE A 102 10.38 -10.90 -4.78
C PHE A 102 11.46 -10.77 -5.86
N HIS A 103 11.55 -9.64 -6.57
CA HIS A 103 12.70 -9.41 -7.45
C HIS A 103 14.01 -9.42 -6.64
N PRO A 104 15.11 -10.04 -7.13
CA PRO A 104 16.37 -10.09 -6.39
C PRO A 104 16.96 -8.72 -6.02
N ASP A 105 16.59 -7.67 -6.75
CA ASP A 105 17.01 -6.29 -6.47
C ASP A 105 16.06 -5.54 -5.52
N SER A 106 14.92 -6.14 -5.14
CA SER A 106 13.98 -5.51 -4.22
C SER A 106 14.55 -5.42 -2.80
N PRO A 107 14.39 -4.27 -2.11
CA PRO A 107 14.76 -4.12 -0.71
C PRO A 107 13.89 -4.96 0.24
N PHE A 108 12.74 -5.43 -0.24
CA PHE A 108 11.79 -6.27 0.50
C PHE A 108 12.04 -7.77 0.30
N GLN A 109 13.05 -8.13 -0.49
CA GLN A 109 13.39 -9.51 -0.79
C GLN A 109 14.28 -10.10 0.32
N TYR A 110 13.67 -10.93 1.17
CA TYR A 110 14.34 -11.54 2.33
C TYR A 110 14.67 -13.03 2.15
N THR A 111 14.40 -13.61 0.98
CA THR A 111 14.75 -15.01 0.65
C THR A 111 16.21 -15.11 0.18
N PHE A 112 16.81 -14.00 -0.25
CA PHE A 112 18.11 -13.92 -0.94
C PHE A 112 18.23 -14.80 -2.18
N TRP A 113 17.08 -15.30 -2.67
CA TRP A 113 16.98 -16.12 -3.86
C TRP A 113 17.26 -15.27 -5.10
N ASP A 114 17.99 -15.83 -6.06
CA ASP A 114 18.32 -15.19 -7.32
C ASP A 114 18.32 -16.25 -8.42
N ASP A 115 17.44 -16.06 -9.40
CA ASP A 115 17.33 -16.89 -10.60
C ASP A 115 17.35 -15.99 -11.85
N GLU A 116 18.16 -16.37 -12.84
CA GLU A 116 18.33 -15.60 -14.08
C GLU A 116 17.06 -15.62 -14.94
N ALA A 117 16.40 -16.77 -15.07
CA ALA A 117 15.19 -16.89 -15.88
C ALA A 117 14.01 -16.11 -15.25
N PHE A 118 13.89 -16.14 -13.92
CA PHE A 118 12.92 -15.32 -13.21
C PHE A 118 13.14 -13.82 -13.47
N ARG A 119 14.38 -13.32 -13.30
CA ARG A 119 14.70 -11.90 -13.56
C ARG A 119 14.37 -11.50 -14.98
N ASP A 120 14.76 -12.31 -15.96
CA ASP A 120 14.49 -12.02 -17.37
C ASP A 120 12.98 -11.91 -17.64
N LEU A 121 12.18 -12.84 -17.11
CA LEU A 121 10.72 -12.83 -17.25
C LEU A 121 10.07 -11.62 -16.57
N VAL A 122 10.51 -11.26 -15.36
CA VAL A 122 9.98 -10.08 -14.64
C VAL A 122 10.32 -8.81 -15.40
N ASN A 123 11.58 -8.64 -15.82
CA ASN A 123 12.03 -7.47 -16.57
C ASN A 123 11.33 -7.33 -17.93
N GLU A 124 11.08 -8.45 -18.61
CA GLU A 124 10.30 -8.46 -19.86
C GLU A 124 8.83 -8.09 -19.58
N ALA A 125 8.22 -8.61 -18.51
CA ALA A 125 6.83 -8.33 -18.16
C ALA A 125 6.57 -6.85 -17.82
N LEU A 126 7.54 -6.17 -17.21
CA LEU A 126 7.45 -4.74 -16.89
C LEU A 126 7.25 -3.89 -18.16
N VAL A 127 8.02 -4.17 -19.22
CA VAL A 127 8.05 -3.36 -20.44
C VAL A 127 7.13 -3.87 -21.57
N THR A 128 6.40 -4.96 -21.35
CA THR A 128 5.51 -5.58 -22.36
C THR A 128 4.16 -4.85 -22.41
N PRO A 129 3.77 -4.25 -23.55
CA PRO A 129 2.50 -3.50 -23.65
C PRO A 129 1.26 -4.40 -23.77
N ASP A 130 1.39 -5.54 -24.45
CA ASP A 130 0.26 -6.47 -24.65
C ASP A 130 -0.08 -7.18 -23.34
N GLN A 131 -1.30 -6.96 -22.84
CA GLN A 131 -1.71 -7.46 -21.54
C GLN A 131 -1.75 -9.00 -21.45
N ALA A 132 -2.06 -9.68 -22.56
CA ALA A 132 -2.14 -11.14 -22.56
C ALA A 132 -0.74 -11.78 -22.55
N GLU A 133 0.18 -11.23 -23.33
CA GLU A 133 1.60 -11.61 -23.32
C GLU A 133 2.23 -11.33 -21.96
N ARG A 134 2.03 -10.12 -21.43
CA ARG A 134 2.48 -9.71 -20.11
C ARG A 134 1.97 -10.61 -18.98
N GLN A 135 0.68 -10.96 -19.00
CA GLN A 135 0.11 -11.90 -18.03
C GLN A 135 0.75 -13.28 -18.13
N ALA A 136 1.08 -13.76 -19.32
CA ALA A 136 1.77 -15.04 -19.50
C ALA A 136 3.21 -15.01 -18.97
N LEU A 137 3.91 -13.88 -19.09
CA LEU A 137 5.25 -13.68 -18.48
C LEU A 137 5.16 -13.71 -16.95
N TRP A 138 4.18 -12.99 -16.36
CA TRP A 138 3.95 -13.02 -14.91
C TRP A 138 3.62 -14.42 -14.38
N GLN A 139 2.82 -15.21 -15.12
CA GLN A 139 2.51 -16.58 -14.74
C GLN A 139 3.75 -17.48 -14.76
N GLN A 140 4.61 -17.32 -15.76
CA GLN A 140 5.87 -18.07 -15.84
C GLN A 140 6.83 -17.70 -14.71
N ALA A 141 7.00 -16.40 -14.42
CA ALA A 141 7.83 -15.95 -13.31
C ALA A 141 7.32 -16.49 -11.96
N GLN A 142 6.00 -16.45 -11.71
CA GLN A 142 5.40 -17.01 -10.50
C GLN A 142 5.59 -18.52 -10.39
N SER A 143 5.46 -19.26 -11.50
CA SER A 143 5.73 -20.71 -11.54
C SER A 143 7.16 -21.02 -11.11
N ILE A 144 8.15 -20.23 -11.53
CA ILE A 144 9.53 -20.43 -11.10
C ILE A 144 9.67 -20.17 -9.59
N LEU A 145 9.11 -19.05 -9.12
CA LEU A 145 9.21 -18.61 -7.72
C LEU A 145 8.56 -19.60 -6.73
N VAL A 146 7.40 -20.15 -7.09
CA VAL A 146 6.54 -20.93 -6.19
C VAL A 146 6.64 -22.44 -6.44
N ASP A 147 6.66 -22.87 -7.70
CA ASP A 147 6.54 -24.30 -8.06
C ASP A 147 7.89 -24.94 -8.37
N ASP A 148 8.72 -24.32 -9.23
CA ASP A 148 9.93 -24.97 -9.73
C ASP A 148 11.10 -24.90 -8.74
N MET A 149 11.21 -23.78 -8.00
CA MET A 149 12.24 -23.56 -6.98
C MET A 149 11.65 -23.45 -5.57
N THR A 150 10.37 -23.09 -5.43
CA THR A 150 9.71 -22.93 -4.11
C THR A 150 10.51 -22.04 -3.16
N ALA A 151 10.98 -20.88 -3.63
CA ALA A 151 11.59 -19.86 -2.76
C ALA A 151 10.56 -19.25 -1.80
N VAL A 152 9.29 -19.30 -2.19
CA VAL A 152 8.14 -18.80 -1.44
C VAL A 152 7.03 -19.86 -1.44
N LEU A 153 6.41 -20.05 -0.28
CA LEU A 153 5.27 -20.92 -0.06
C LEU A 153 4.06 -20.06 0.32
N PRO A 154 3.14 -19.75 -0.62
CA PRO A 154 1.89 -19.09 -0.29
C PRO A 154 1.08 -19.95 0.68
N ILE A 155 0.60 -19.35 1.78
CA ILE A 155 -0.23 -20.04 2.77
C ILE A 155 -1.71 -19.78 2.47
N TYR A 156 -2.07 -18.52 2.32
CA TYR A 156 -3.42 -18.10 1.94
C TYR A 156 -3.40 -16.72 1.27
N HIS A 157 -4.47 -16.43 0.53
CA HIS A 157 -4.74 -15.09 0.03
C HIS A 157 -5.65 -14.36 1.00
N TYR A 158 -5.38 -13.08 1.21
CA TYR A 158 -6.16 -12.31 2.17
C TYR A 158 -7.60 -12.13 1.69
N ASP A 159 -8.50 -12.17 2.66
CA ASP A 159 -9.78 -11.51 2.63
C ASP A 159 -9.81 -10.46 3.75
N ARG A 160 -10.91 -9.71 3.80
CA ARG A 160 -11.30 -8.98 5.01
C ARG A 160 -12.72 -9.38 5.34
N SER A 161 -13.02 -9.51 6.63
CA SER A 161 -14.38 -9.57 7.12
C SER A 161 -14.73 -8.24 7.78
N THR A 162 -16.00 -7.86 7.65
CA THR A 162 -16.59 -6.74 8.38
C THR A 162 -18.06 -7.04 8.64
N LEU A 163 -18.67 -6.26 9.51
CA LEU A 163 -20.11 -6.19 9.69
C LEU A 163 -20.60 -4.88 9.10
N VAL A 164 -21.69 -4.94 8.34
CA VAL A 164 -22.33 -3.77 7.73
C VAL A 164 -23.80 -3.83 8.09
N LYS A 165 -24.30 -2.77 8.75
CA LYS A 165 -25.70 -2.74 9.21
C LYS A 165 -26.69 -2.95 8.07
N SER A 166 -27.73 -3.71 8.36
CA SER A 166 -28.83 -3.96 7.44
C SER A 166 -29.45 -2.64 6.95
N GLY A 167 -29.54 -2.47 5.63
CA GLY A 167 -30.06 -1.27 4.98
C GLY A 167 -29.02 -0.20 4.68
N LEU A 168 -27.75 -0.37 5.09
CA LEU A 168 -26.63 0.42 4.61
C LEU A 168 -26.11 -0.19 3.31
N ASN A 169 -26.30 0.52 2.20
CA ASN A 169 -25.73 0.16 0.90
C ASN A 169 -24.30 0.68 0.82
N ALA A 170 -23.35 -0.08 1.36
CA ALA A 170 -21.92 0.24 1.32
C ALA A 170 -21.22 -0.43 0.13
N THR A 171 -20.24 0.26 -0.45
CA THR A 171 -19.37 -0.26 -1.52
C THR A 171 -17.91 -0.18 -1.08
N PHE A 172 -17.15 -1.24 -1.36
CA PHE A 172 -15.77 -1.39 -0.92
C PHE A 172 -14.88 -1.80 -2.10
N PRO A 173 -14.10 -0.87 -2.67
CA PRO A 173 -13.15 -1.23 -3.71
C PRO A 173 -12.04 -2.12 -3.12
N PRO A 174 -11.46 -3.04 -3.92
CA PRO A 174 -10.37 -3.90 -3.46
C PRO A 174 -9.06 -3.15 -3.23
N PHE A 175 -8.94 -1.93 -3.79
CA PHE A 175 -7.80 -1.02 -3.67
C PHE A 175 -8.29 0.38 -3.33
N GLY A 176 -7.43 1.18 -2.71
CA GLY A 176 -7.76 2.54 -2.28
C GLY A 176 -8.80 2.59 -1.16
N ALA A 177 -9.24 3.81 -0.82
CA ALA A 177 -10.22 4.03 0.23
C ALA A 177 -11.65 3.79 -0.25
N ALA A 178 -12.51 3.33 0.66
CA ALA A 178 -13.95 3.27 0.41
C ALA A 178 -14.49 4.67 0.09
N GLN A 179 -15.43 4.75 -0.85
CA GLN A 179 -15.98 6.01 -1.33
C GLN A 179 -17.34 6.26 -0.67
N ILE A 180 -17.34 6.79 0.56
CA ILE A 180 -18.56 6.88 1.40
C ILE A 180 -19.63 7.78 0.77
N TRP A 181 -19.25 8.73 -0.09
CA TRP A 181 -20.23 9.55 -0.83
C TRP A 181 -21.15 8.72 -1.73
N LYS A 182 -20.74 7.52 -2.15
CA LYS A 182 -21.55 6.57 -2.91
C LYS A 182 -22.48 5.72 -2.03
N TRP A 183 -22.27 5.72 -0.72
CA TRP A 183 -23.09 4.95 0.20
C TRP A 183 -24.45 5.61 0.41
N SER A 184 -25.42 4.82 0.86
CA SER A 184 -26.75 5.31 1.17
C SER A 184 -27.49 4.38 2.11
N TRP A 185 -28.42 4.95 2.89
CA TRP A 185 -29.36 4.18 3.69
C TRP A 185 -30.69 3.99 2.96
N ASP A 186 -31.26 2.79 3.04
CA ASP A 186 -32.60 2.48 2.53
C ASP A 186 -33.69 3.35 3.15
N ASP A 187 -33.50 3.77 4.41
CA ASP A 187 -34.43 4.61 5.16
C ASP A 187 -34.19 6.13 4.98
N GLY A 188 -33.16 6.50 4.20
CA GLY A 188 -32.82 7.89 3.90
C GLY A 188 -32.08 8.63 5.02
N ARG A 189 -31.54 7.94 6.03
CA ARG A 189 -30.54 8.53 6.93
C ARG A 189 -29.35 9.08 6.13
N ASP A 190 -28.79 10.18 6.62
CA ASP A 190 -27.68 10.91 6.00
C ASP A 190 -26.39 10.86 6.83
N THR A 191 -26.37 10.04 7.88
CA THR A 191 -25.20 9.86 8.75
C THR A 191 -24.79 8.39 8.75
N VAL A 192 -23.48 8.14 8.72
CA VAL A 192 -22.89 6.83 8.96
C VAL A 192 -21.87 6.92 10.08
N VAL A 193 -21.87 5.92 10.97
CA VAL A 193 -20.89 5.77 12.04
C VAL A 193 -19.94 4.62 11.69
N ASP A 194 -18.72 4.94 11.27
CA ASP A 194 -17.70 4.00 10.79
C ASP A 194 -16.49 3.99 11.74
N ALA A 195 -16.40 2.97 12.59
CA ALA A 195 -15.41 2.93 13.67
C ALA A 195 -13.96 2.81 13.16
N LEU A 196 -13.02 3.43 13.89
CA LEU A 196 -11.58 3.26 13.71
C LEU A 196 -10.98 2.38 14.80
N ALA A 197 -10.02 1.51 14.47
CA ALA A 197 -9.31 0.71 15.47
C ALA A 197 -8.17 1.45 16.17
N THR A 198 -7.65 2.51 15.57
CA THR A 198 -6.53 3.29 16.10
C THR A 198 -6.76 4.77 15.87
N ASP A 199 -6.04 5.60 16.59
CA ASP A 199 -5.90 7.00 16.20
C ASP A 199 -5.11 7.09 14.88
N PRO A 200 -5.53 7.90 13.89
CA PRO A 200 -4.72 8.14 12.69
C PRO A 200 -3.39 8.82 13.06
N PRO A 201 -2.22 8.20 12.81
CA PRO A 201 -0.94 8.80 13.15
C PRO A 201 -0.63 10.09 12.37
N THR A 202 -1.18 10.24 11.17
CA THR A 202 -1.04 11.44 10.34
C THR A 202 -2.21 11.57 9.39
N LEU A 203 -2.60 12.79 9.02
CA LEU A 203 -3.48 13.02 7.86
C LEU A 203 -2.72 13.65 6.69
N ASP A 204 -1.38 13.69 6.75
CA ASP A 204 -0.54 14.10 5.63
C ASP A 204 -0.51 12.98 4.56
N PRO A 205 -1.06 13.22 3.35
CA PRO A 205 -1.20 12.18 2.34
C PRO A 205 0.13 11.71 1.76
N GLN A 206 1.21 12.50 1.84
CA GLN A 206 2.53 12.06 1.38
C GLN A 206 3.31 11.28 2.44
N LEU A 207 2.84 11.23 3.70
CA LEU A 207 3.49 10.50 4.80
C LEU A 207 2.67 9.32 5.32
N SER A 208 1.38 9.24 5.00
CA SER A 208 0.50 8.16 5.46
C SER A 208 0.91 6.80 4.90
N THR A 209 1.11 5.83 5.79
CA THR A 209 1.44 4.43 5.44
C THR A 209 0.45 3.41 5.98
N ASP A 210 -0.56 3.84 6.74
CA ASP A 210 -1.49 2.96 7.43
C ASP A 210 -2.94 3.08 6.91
N THR A 211 -3.72 2.04 7.20
CA THR A 211 -5.12 1.95 6.74
C THR A 211 -6.05 2.93 7.43
N THR A 212 -5.75 3.33 8.67
CA THR A 212 -6.60 4.22 9.47
C THR A 212 -6.52 5.64 8.92
N SER A 213 -5.31 6.15 8.72
CA SER A 213 -5.06 7.42 8.04
C SER A 213 -5.66 7.41 6.63
N SER A 214 -5.43 6.34 5.87
CA SER A 214 -5.97 6.20 4.51
C SER A 214 -7.50 6.24 4.45
N ALA A 215 -8.20 5.67 5.44
CA ALA A 215 -9.66 5.68 5.50
C ALA A 215 -10.22 7.10 5.64
N VAL A 216 -9.56 7.95 6.44
CA VAL A 216 -9.91 9.36 6.64
C VAL A 216 -9.48 10.20 5.44
N ILE A 217 -8.21 10.12 5.04
CA ILE A 217 -7.64 10.87 3.91
C ILE A 217 -8.45 10.62 2.64
N GLY A 218 -8.87 9.39 2.38
CA GLY A 218 -9.66 9.04 1.19
C GLY A 218 -11.05 9.69 1.10
N GLN A 219 -11.56 10.28 2.19
CA GLN A 219 -12.77 11.11 2.14
C GLN A 219 -12.46 12.60 1.94
N LEU A 220 -11.28 13.04 2.39
CA LEU A 220 -10.84 14.43 2.39
C LEU A 220 -10.07 14.83 1.12
N MET A 221 -9.47 13.85 0.44
CA MET A 221 -8.58 14.04 -0.70
C MET A 221 -9.00 13.15 -1.87
N GLU A 222 -8.72 13.64 -3.08
CA GLU A 222 -8.92 12.90 -4.33
C GLU A 222 -7.65 12.89 -5.18
N THR A 223 -7.35 11.73 -5.75
CA THR A 223 -6.34 11.47 -6.78
C THR A 223 -6.89 11.79 -8.18
N MET A 224 -6.07 11.62 -9.23
CA MET A 224 -6.51 11.77 -10.62
C MET A 224 -7.54 10.69 -11.00
N TYR A 225 -7.33 9.46 -10.56
CA TYR A 225 -8.20 8.31 -10.81
C TYR A 225 -8.57 7.61 -9.50
N GLY A 226 -9.60 6.77 -9.50
CA GLY A 226 -10.00 5.98 -8.35
C GLY A 226 -10.42 4.57 -8.74
N PHE A 227 -10.46 3.67 -7.75
CA PHE A 227 -10.90 2.29 -7.94
C PHE A 227 -12.40 2.14 -7.72
N LYS A 228 -13.04 1.36 -8.60
CA LYS A 228 -14.41 0.88 -8.44
C LYS A 228 -14.43 -0.41 -7.64
N GLU A 229 -15.64 -0.84 -7.26
CA GLU A 229 -15.89 -2.08 -6.54
C GLU A 229 -15.40 -3.33 -7.28
N ASP A 230 -15.40 -3.32 -8.61
CA ASP A 230 -14.87 -4.41 -9.44
C ASP A 230 -13.34 -4.37 -9.63
N GLY A 231 -12.67 -3.40 -9.00
CA GLY A 231 -11.22 -3.16 -9.11
C GLY A 231 -10.81 -2.41 -10.38
N THR A 232 -11.74 -2.03 -11.26
CA THR A 232 -11.43 -1.20 -12.42
C THR A 232 -11.32 0.27 -12.05
N LEU A 233 -10.64 1.05 -12.91
CA LEU A 233 -10.42 2.47 -12.68
C LEU A 233 -11.58 3.35 -13.18
N GLU A 234 -11.69 4.55 -12.62
CA GLU A 234 -12.46 5.68 -13.14
C GLU A 234 -11.72 7.01 -12.96
N PRO A 235 -11.95 7.99 -13.85
CA PRO A 235 -11.52 9.37 -13.61
C PRO A 235 -12.19 9.95 -12.36
N VAL A 236 -11.36 10.54 -11.48
CA VAL A 236 -11.79 11.18 -10.24
C VAL A 236 -11.51 12.68 -10.27
N GLY A 237 -10.23 13.07 -10.23
CA GLY A 237 -9.77 14.45 -10.44
C GLY A 237 -9.40 14.77 -11.89
N ALA A 238 -9.37 13.77 -12.77
CA ALA A 238 -9.19 13.92 -14.21
C ALA A 238 -10.54 13.86 -14.97
N VAL A 239 -10.57 14.41 -16.20
CA VAL A 239 -11.78 14.36 -17.05
C VAL A 239 -11.89 13.08 -17.89
N ASP A 240 -10.77 12.41 -18.14
CA ASP A 240 -10.67 11.13 -18.86
C ASP A 240 -9.39 10.39 -18.46
N PHE A 241 -9.22 9.16 -18.95
CA PHE A 241 -7.95 8.41 -18.88
C PHE A 241 -6.81 9.11 -19.61
N PRO A 242 -5.54 8.85 -19.23
CA PRO A 242 -4.41 9.55 -19.81
C PRO A 242 -4.27 9.28 -21.30
N GLU A 243 -3.83 10.29 -22.05
CA GLU A 243 -3.29 10.07 -23.39
C GLU A 243 -1.86 9.54 -23.25
N VAL A 244 -1.63 8.32 -23.70
CA VAL A 244 -0.32 7.65 -23.62
C VAL A 244 0.37 7.69 -24.98
N SER A 245 1.66 8.06 -25.01
CA SER A 245 2.48 8.07 -26.23
C SER A 245 2.58 6.68 -26.90
N GLU A 246 2.92 6.64 -28.19
CA GLU A 246 3.06 5.38 -28.94
C GLU A 246 4.09 4.42 -28.34
N ASP A 247 5.12 4.95 -27.66
CA ASP A 247 6.15 4.17 -26.97
C ASP A 247 5.80 3.83 -25.51
N GLY A 248 4.64 4.27 -25.01
CA GLY A 248 4.14 3.95 -23.67
C GLY A 248 4.80 4.72 -22.52
N THR A 249 5.61 5.74 -22.81
CA THR A 249 6.44 6.41 -21.80
C THR A 249 5.92 7.76 -21.34
N VAL A 250 5.12 8.46 -22.15
CA VAL A 250 4.61 9.80 -21.81
C VAL A 250 3.10 9.71 -21.58
N TYR A 251 2.68 10.14 -20.38
CA TYR A 251 1.29 10.20 -19.94
C TYR A 251 0.86 11.66 -19.87
N THR A 252 -0.15 12.03 -20.65
CA THR A 252 -0.79 13.35 -20.59
C THR A 252 -2.15 13.23 -19.91
N ILE A 253 -2.30 13.83 -18.73
CA ILE A 253 -3.52 13.83 -17.94
C ILE A 253 -4.19 15.20 -18.07
N HIS A 254 -5.47 15.19 -18.45
CA HIS A 254 -6.32 16.38 -18.43
C HIS A 254 -7.15 16.40 -17.14
N LEU A 255 -6.92 17.41 -16.31
CA LEU A 255 -7.57 17.59 -15.01
C LEU A 255 -8.93 18.26 -15.14
N ASP A 256 -9.80 18.04 -14.16
CA ASP A 256 -11.09 18.73 -14.07
C ASP A 256 -10.88 20.24 -13.77
N PRO A 257 -11.20 21.16 -14.71
CA PRO A 257 -11.02 22.59 -14.49
C PRO A 257 -12.01 23.19 -13.48
N GLU A 258 -13.04 22.44 -13.08
CA GLU A 258 -14.00 22.86 -12.05
C GLU A 258 -13.61 22.38 -10.64
N ALA A 259 -12.57 21.54 -10.53
CA ALA A 259 -12.09 21.02 -9.25
C ALA A 259 -11.55 22.14 -8.35
N LYS A 260 -11.91 22.09 -7.06
CA LYS A 260 -11.51 23.07 -6.06
C LYS A 260 -11.06 22.39 -4.78
N TRP A 261 -10.08 23.01 -4.15
CA TRP A 261 -9.78 22.81 -2.74
C TRP A 261 -10.94 23.29 -1.87
N SER A 262 -11.00 22.81 -0.62
CA SER A 262 -12.02 23.18 0.35
C SER A 262 -11.99 24.67 0.75
N ASP A 263 -10.89 25.39 0.50
CA ASP A 263 -10.79 26.85 0.66
C ASP A 263 -11.30 27.63 -0.57
N GLY A 264 -11.71 26.92 -1.62
CA GLY A 264 -12.27 27.48 -2.85
C GLY A 264 -11.26 27.77 -3.96
N GLU A 265 -9.96 27.59 -3.70
CA GLU A 265 -8.92 27.73 -4.72
C GLU A 265 -9.00 26.58 -5.74
N PRO A 266 -8.70 26.82 -7.03
CA PRO A 266 -8.73 25.77 -8.04
C PRO A 266 -7.64 24.71 -7.78
N VAL A 267 -7.97 23.45 -8.05
CA VAL A 267 -6.96 22.38 -8.12
C VAL A 267 -6.29 22.47 -9.50
N THR A 268 -4.96 22.52 -9.54
CA THR A 268 -4.18 22.71 -10.77
C THR A 268 -3.18 21.57 -10.94
N ALA A 269 -2.65 21.42 -12.15
CA ALA A 269 -1.58 20.45 -12.44
C ALA A 269 -0.34 20.67 -11.57
N GLN A 270 -0.02 21.92 -11.21
CA GLN A 270 1.12 22.21 -10.35
C GLN A 270 0.97 21.56 -8.97
N HIS A 271 -0.24 21.47 -8.40
CA HIS A 271 -0.43 20.80 -7.10
C HIS A 271 -0.12 19.29 -7.16
N TYR A 272 -0.32 18.64 -8.31
CA TYR A 272 0.07 17.24 -8.51
C TYR A 272 1.58 17.10 -8.68
N VAL A 273 2.22 18.01 -9.44
CA VAL A 273 3.69 18.10 -9.51
C VAL A 273 4.28 18.25 -8.11
N ASP A 274 3.74 19.17 -7.32
CA ASP A 274 4.19 19.45 -5.96
C ASP A 274 4.01 18.24 -5.03
N GLY A 275 2.87 17.56 -5.12
CA GLY A 275 2.59 16.36 -4.31
C GLY A 275 3.56 15.21 -4.60
N ILE A 276 3.78 14.91 -5.88
CA ILE A 276 4.70 13.85 -6.33
C ILE A 276 6.14 14.21 -5.98
N THR A 277 6.56 15.46 -6.23
CA THR A 277 7.92 15.92 -5.94
C THR A 277 8.19 15.94 -4.45
N ARG A 278 7.24 16.39 -3.62
CA ARG A 278 7.37 16.37 -2.16
C ARG A 278 7.47 14.94 -1.63
N LEU A 279 6.66 14.01 -2.14
CA LEU A 279 6.73 12.59 -1.76
C LEU A 279 8.11 12.00 -2.10
N LEU A 280 8.71 12.41 -3.21
CA LEU A 280 10.05 12.00 -3.62
C LEU A 280 11.19 12.76 -2.93
N ASP A 281 10.91 13.85 -2.21
CA ASP A 281 11.96 14.62 -1.54
C ASP A 281 12.60 13.80 -0.41
N PRO A 282 13.94 13.61 -0.42
CA PRO A 282 14.64 12.89 0.65
C PRO A 282 14.39 13.46 2.06
N GLU A 283 14.11 14.77 2.18
CA GLU A 283 13.81 15.42 3.46
C GLU A 283 12.41 15.06 3.98
N THR A 284 11.45 14.74 3.09
CA THR A 284 10.12 14.25 3.48
C THR A 284 10.20 12.87 4.11
N ALA A 285 11.16 12.04 3.68
CA ALA A 285 11.34 10.66 4.16
C ALA A 285 10.07 9.80 4.04
N ALA A 286 9.32 9.96 2.94
CA ALA A 286 8.12 9.18 2.68
C ALA A 286 8.46 7.71 2.38
N GLU A 287 7.90 6.78 3.16
CA GLU A 287 8.16 5.34 2.97
C GLU A 287 7.65 4.82 1.61
N TYR A 288 6.62 5.47 1.05
CA TYR A 288 6.04 5.11 -0.26
C TYR A 288 6.74 5.76 -1.46
N ALA A 289 7.84 6.50 -1.28
CA ALA A 289 8.55 7.17 -2.38
C ALA A 289 8.92 6.22 -3.55
N TYR A 290 9.29 4.98 -3.23
CA TYR A 290 9.69 3.96 -4.21
C TYR A 290 8.61 3.65 -5.25
N VAL A 291 7.32 3.81 -4.92
CA VAL A 291 6.20 3.58 -5.86
C VAL A 291 6.28 4.53 -7.07
N MET A 292 6.92 5.69 -6.90
CA MET A 292 7.04 6.70 -7.94
C MET A 292 8.34 6.62 -8.75
N TYR A 293 9.23 5.66 -8.48
CA TYR A 293 10.53 5.50 -9.17
C TYR A 293 10.42 5.16 -10.66
N TYR A 294 9.22 4.80 -11.12
CA TYR A 294 8.95 4.62 -12.54
C TYR A 294 9.00 5.93 -13.34
N ILE A 295 8.90 7.10 -12.69
CA ILE A 295 9.05 8.41 -13.31
C ILE A 295 10.54 8.69 -13.58
N ASP A 296 10.86 9.20 -14.77
CA ASP A 296 12.23 9.56 -15.14
C ASP A 296 12.81 10.56 -14.12
N GLY A 297 13.99 10.25 -13.56
CA GLY A 297 14.66 11.07 -12.55
C GLY A 297 14.16 10.93 -11.10
N ALA A 298 13.11 10.15 -10.84
CA ALA A 298 12.51 10.06 -9.50
C ALA A 298 13.40 9.32 -8.49
N GLU A 299 13.99 8.18 -8.88
CA GLU A 299 14.87 7.41 -7.99
C GLU A 299 16.16 8.18 -7.70
N GLU A 300 16.77 8.82 -8.70
CA GLU A 300 18.00 9.61 -8.53
C GLU A 300 17.80 10.80 -7.59
N PHE A 301 16.61 11.43 -7.64
CA PHE A 301 16.26 12.51 -6.72
C PHE A 301 16.03 11.98 -5.29
N ASN A 302 15.20 10.95 -5.11
CA ASN A 302 14.87 10.44 -3.77
C ASN A 302 16.05 9.79 -3.05
N THR A 303 16.94 9.12 -3.78
CA THR A 303 18.14 8.48 -3.21
C THR A 303 19.26 9.47 -2.93
N GLY A 304 19.09 10.75 -3.32
CA GLY A 304 20.05 11.83 -3.09
C GLY A 304 21.28 11.76 -4.00
N GLU A 305 21.18 11.09 -5.15
CA GLU A 305 22.20 11.20 -6.20
C GLU A 305 22.27 12.64 -6.76
N THR A 306 21.14 13.34 -6.72
CA THR A 306 21.02 14.79 -6.96
C THR A 306 20.12 15.44 -5.90
N ASP A 307 20.29 16.75 -5.70
CA ASP A 307 19.42 17.61 -4.89
C ASP A 307 18.48 18.49 -5.74
N ASP A 308 18.51 18.34 -7.07
CA ASP A 308 17.68 19.10 -8.01
C ASP A 308 16.34 18.38 -8.27
N PRO A 309 15.20 18.85 -7.72
CA PRO A 309 13.90 18.25 -8.01
C PRO A 309 13.50 18.37 -9.48
N GLY A 310 14.11 19.28 -10.24
CA GLY A 310 13.82 19.51 -11.65
C GLY A 310 14.22 18.35 -12.59
N ILE A 311 14.88 17.30 -12.06
CA ILE A 311 15.14 16.09 -12.84
C ILE A 311 13.95 15.14 -12.89
N VAL A 312 13.00 15.24 -11.94
CA VAL A 312 11.80 14.40 -11.91
C VAL A 312 10.88 14.87 -13.04
N ASP A 313 10.69 14.04 -14.08
CA ASP A 313 9.93 14.43 -15.27
C ASP A 313 8.40 14.31 -15.05
N VAL A 314 7.92 15.16 -14.15
CA VAL A 314 6.52 15.45 -13.89
C VAL A 314 6.32 16.96 -14.00
N LYS A 315 5.45 17.41 -14.91
CA LYS A 315 5.31 18.84 -15.20
C LYS A 315 3.89 19.25 -15.53
N ALA A 316 3.52 20.43 -15.05
CA ALA A 316 2.33 21.15 -15.49
C ALA A 316 2.62 21.80 -16.86
N LEU A 317 1.95 21.33 -17.92
CA LEU A 317 2.03 21.99 -19.23
C LEU A 317 1.22 23.30 -19.24
N ASP A 318 0.13 23.31 -18.49
CA ASP A 318 -0.68 24.47 -18.13
C ASP A 318 -1.43 24.19 -16.81
N ASP A 319 -2.39 25.04 -16.45
CA ASP A 319 -3.11 24.95 -15.17
C ASP A 319 -3.85 23.60 -15.00
N PHE A 320 -4.25 22.93 -16.09
CA PHE A 320 -5.09 21.72 -16.05
C PHE A 320 -4.57 20.56 -16.89
N THR A 321 -3.35 20.64 -17.40
CA THR A 321 -2.70 19.53 -18.11
C THR A 321 -1.39 19.15 -17.43
N LEU A 322 -1.32 17.91 -16.94
CA LEU A 322 -0.15 17.30 -16.34
C LEU A 322 0.50 16.34 -17.35
N GLU A 323 1.82 16.41 -17.50
CA GLU A 323 2.61 15.44 -18.26
C GLU A 323 3.56 14.70 -17.32
N ILE A 324 3.60 13.37 -17.41
CA ILE A 324 4.52 12.50 -16.68
C ILE A 324 5.29 11.67 -17.70
N THR A 325 6.61 11.65 -17.62
CA THR A 325 7.47 10.77 -18.41
C THR A 325 8.03 9.65 -17.54
N LEU A 326 7.94 8.42 -18.04
CA LEU A 326 8.43 7.23 -17.36
C LEU A 326 9.81 6.81 -17.88
N THR A 327 10.56 6.08 -17.06
CA THR A 327 11.85 5.47 -17.43
C THR A 327 11.71 4.40 -18.53
N GLY A 328 10.50 3.88 -18.73
CA GLY A 328 10.12 2.92 -19.76
C GLY A 328 8.60 2.69 -19.81
N PRO A 329 8.08 1.92 -20.77
CA PRO A 329 6.65 1.64 -20.83
C PRO A 329 6.20 0.84 -19.60
N GLN A 330 5.26 1.36 -18.82
CA GLN A 330 4.71 0.69 -17.63
C GLN A 330 3.19 0.60 -17.75
N SER A 331 2.69 -0.53 -18.25
CA SER A 331 1.25 -0.66 -18.55
C SER A 331 0.32 -0.67 -17.31
N PHE A 332 0.89 -0.74 -16.11
CA PHE A 332 0.16 -0.65 -14.84
C PHE A 332 0.16 0.74 -14.22
N PHE A 333 0.85 1.72 -14.83
CA PHE A 333 1.01 3.05 -14.25
C PHE A 333 -0.33 3.77 -14.02
N ASP A 334 -1.35 3.49 -14.84
CA ASP A 334 -2.72 3.96 -14.61
C ASP A 334 -3.26 3.60 -13.21
N SER A 335 -2.91 2.41 -12.69
CA SER A 335 -3.33 1.99 -11.35
C SER A 335 -2.54 2.70 -10.25
N ILE A 336 -1.29 3.10 -10.51
CA ILE A 336 -0.50 3.95 -9.60
C ILE A 336 -1.10 5.36 -9.55
N LEU A 337 -1.58 5.89 -10.69
CA LEU A 337 -2.27 7.19 -10.75
C LEU A 337 -3.61 7.23 -9.98
N ALA A 338 -4.09 6.07 -9.50
CA ALA A 338 -5.24 5.94 -8.62
C ALA A 338 -4.86 5.71 -7.14
N PHE A 339 -3.57 5.57 -6.84
CA PHE A 339 -3.06 5.29 -5.50
C PHE A 339 -2.70 6.59 -4.76
N SER A 340 -2.68 6.52 -3.42
CA SER A 340 -2.51 7.66 -2.52
C SER A 340 -1.22 8.46 -2.74
N THR A 341 -0.19 7.85 -3.32
CA THR A 341 1.06 8.52 -3.69
C THR A 341 0.89 9.64 -4.72
N THR A 342 -0.29 9.74 -5.33
CA THR A 342 -0.62 10.74 -6.35
C THR A 342 -1.62 11.80 -5.88
N TYR A 343 -1.88 11.88 -4.58
CA TYR A 343 -2.65 13.00 -4.03
C TYR A 343 -1.92 14.34 -4.31
N PRO A 344 -2.65 15.38 -4.73
CA PRO A 344 -2.05 16.70 -4.90
C PRO A 344 -1.68 17.30 -3.54
N ALA A 345 -0.74 18.25 -3.54
CA ALA A 345 -0.31 18.96 -2.34
C ALA A 345 -0.50 20.47 -2.46
N ARG A 346 -0.86 21.10 -1.33
CA ARG A 346 -0.86 22.55 -1.13
C ARG A 346 0.35 22.95 -0.28
N LEU A 347 1.49 23.17 -0.94
CA LEU A 347 2.74 23.50 -0.23
C LEU A 347 2.60 24.76 0.63
N ASP A 348 1.81 25.74 0.21
CA ASP A 348 1.54 26.95 0.99
C ASP A 348 0.83 26.64 2.33
N VAL A 349 -0.10 25.68 2.34
CA VAL A 349 -0.80 25.22 3.55
C VAL A 349 0.13 24.38 4.43
N ILE A 350 0.88 23.46 3.82
CA ILE A 350 1.82 22.58 4.52
C ILE A 350 2.93 23.40 5.19
N GLU A 351 3.56 24.32 4.46
CA GLU A 351 4.62 25.18 4.99
C GLU A 351 4.13 26.10 6.12
N ALA A 352 2.91 26.63 6.00
CA ALA A 352 2.34 27.49 7.03
C ALA A 352 2.00 26.72 8.31
N GLY A 353 1.59 25.45 8.18
CA GLY A 353 1.20 24.59 9.30
C GLY A 353 2.31 23.75 9.91
N GLY A 354 3.41 23.52 9.18
CA GLY A 354 4.50 22.63 9.58
C GLY A 354 4.08 21.16 9.66
N ASP A 355 4.76 20.37 10.48
CA ASP A 355 4.57 18.91 10.58
C ASP A 355 3.13 18.48 10.94
N LEU A 356 2.36 19.37 11.58
CA LEU A 356 0.97 19.14 12.00
C LEU A 356 -0.01 20.04 11.25
N TRP A 357 0.30 20.40 10.00
CA TRP A 357 -0.55 21.29 9.18
C TRP A 357 -2.01 20.80 9.11
N PHE A 358 -2.20 19.48 9.12
CA PHE A 358 -3.50 18.83 9.05
C PHE A 358 -4.37 19.03 10.30
N GLU A 359 -3.81 19.40 11.46
CA GLU A 359 -4.57 19.57 12.71
C GLU A 359 -5.26 20.94 12.84
N THR A 360 -4.77 21.97 12.12
CA THR A 360 -5.21 23.36 12.36
C THR A 360 -6.24 23.87 11.36
N ASN A 361 -6.09 23.50 10.08
CA ASN A 361 -7.04 23.83 9.03
C ASN A 361 -6.77 22.95 7.79
N PHE A 362 -7.22 21.69 7.84
CA PHE A 362 -7.04 20.77 6.72
C PHE A 362 -7.69 21.33 5.44
N VAL A 363 -6.88 21.49 4.39
CA VAL A 363 -7.35 21.88 3.06
C VAL A 363 -7.25 20.67 2.14
N GLY A 364 -8.40 20.17 1.71
CA GLY A 364 -8.52 18.98 0.87
C GLY A 364 -9.30 19.24 -0.41
N ASN A 365 -9.14 18.38 -1.41
CA ASN A 365 -9.86 18.45 -2.68
C ASN A 365 -10.97 17.39 -2.80
N GLY A 366 -11.33 16.71 -1.71
CA GLY A 366 -12.27 15.60 -1.71
C GLY A 366 -13.73 15.96 -1.45
N PRO A 367 -14.61 14.93 -1.44
CA PRO A 367 -16.05 15.08 -1.28
C PRO A 367 -16.49 15.40 0.15
N TYR A 368 -15.61 15.28 1.15
CA TYR A 368 -15.89 15.63 2.54
C TYR A 368 -14.88 16.64 3.08
N LEU A 369 -15.32 17.39 4.08
CA LEU A 369 -14.52 18.33 4.86
C LEU A 369 -14.26 17.73 6.24
N LEU A 370 -13.06 17.92 6.76
CA LEU A 370 -12.74 17.59 8.15
C LEU A 370 -13.44 18.61 9.07
N GLU A 371 -14.37 18.13 9.90
CA GLU A 371 -15.06 18.97 10.88
C GLU A 371 -14.32 18.95 12.22
N GLU A 372 -13.94 17.76 12.70
CA GLU A 372 -13.28 17.57 13.98
C GLU A 372 -12.33 16.37 13.92
N PHE A 373 -11.13 16.53 14.49
CA PHE A 373 -10.20 15.45 14.78
C PHE A 373 -9.76 15.58 16.23
N VAL A 374 -10.29 14.72 17.09
CA VAL A 374 -9.93 14.67 18.52
C VAL A 374 -9.20 13.36 18.76
N HIS A 375 -7.88 13.49 19.01
CA HIS A 375 -7.01 12.35 19.28
C HIS A 375 -7.57 11.44 20.37
N ASP A 376 -7.41 10.13 20.15
CA ASP A 376 -7.88 9.03 21.00
C ASP A 376 -9.40 9.01 21.21
N SER A 377 -10.17 9.79 20.44
CA SER A 377 -11.63 9.88 20.57
C SER A 377 -12.37 9.65 19.26
N HIS A 378 -12.26 10.56 18.30
CA HIS A 378 -13.03 10.46 17.06
C HIS A 378 -12.51 11.39 15.97
N VAL A 379 -12.84 11.04 14.73
CA VAL A 379 -12.81 11.92 13.56
C VAL A 379 -14.24 12.16 13.11
N THR A 380 -14.57 13.38 12.69
CA THR A 380 -15.86 13.69 12.08
C THR A 380 -15.68 14.51 10.83
N MET A 381 -16.43 14.13 9.80
CA MET A 381 -16.42 14.78 8.50
C MET A 381 -17.84 15.10 8.03
N VAL A 382 -17.97 16.16 7.24
CA VAL A 382 -19.24 16.60 6.66
C VAL A 382 -19.10 16.78 5.16
N ALA A 383 -20.16 16.51 4.40
CA ALA A 383 -20.12 16.61 2.95
C ALA A 383 -19.70 18.02 2.50
N ASN A 384 -18.78 18.06 1.54
CA ASN A 384 -18.36 19.28 0.86
C ASN A 384 -19.38 19.63 -0.23
N GLU A 385 -20.37 20.46 0.09
CA GLU A 385 -21.43 20.86 -0.85
C GLU A 385 -20.92 21.69 -2.04
N ASP A 386 -19.71 22.24 -1.96
CA ASP A 386 -19.06 22.92 -3.08
C ASP A 386 -18.32 21.95 -4.02
N HIS A 387 -18.17 20.68 -3.61
CA HIS A 387 -17.63 19.60 -4.44
C HIS A 387 -18.75 18.81 -5.12
N PRO A 388 -18.69 18.50 -6.43
CA PRO A 388 -19.77 17.80 -7.13
C PRO A 388 -20.18 16.47 -6.48
N ARG A 389 -19.22 15.67 -6.02
CA ARG A 389 -19.50 14.39 -5.32
C ARG A 389 -20.03 14.60 -3.90
N GLY A 390 -19.57 15.64 -3.19
CA GLY A 390 -20.08 15.96 -1.86
C GLY A 390 -21.54 16.47 -1.92
N ALA A 391 -21.84 17.33 -2.89
CA ALA A 391 -23.21 17.77 -3.18
C ALA A 391 -24.14 16.60 -3.53
N ALA A 392 -23.64 15.63 -4.31
CA ALA A 392 -24.37 14.43 -4.69
C ALA A 392 -24.48 13.38 -3.57
N ALA A 393 -23.63 13.44 -2.54
CA ALA A 393 -23.59 12.46 -1.45
C ALA A 393 -24.92 12.40 -0.72
N THR A 394 -25.43 11.19 -0.47
CA THR A 394 -26.62 11.01 0.39
C THR A 394 -26.23 10.98 1.86
N ILE A 395 -25.06 10.43 2.17
CA ILE A 395 -24.40 10.53 3.47
C ILE A 395 -23.77 11.91 3.59
N LYS A 396 -24.37 12.78 4.40
CA LYS A 396 -23.93 14.15 4.68
C LYS A 396 -22.97 14.24 5.87
N ARG A 397 -22.94 13.24 6.75
CA ARG A 397 -22.04 13.19 7.91
C ARG A 397 -21.42 11.82 8.07
N ILE A 398 -20.12 11.79 8.37
CA ILE A 398 -19.37 10.59 8.70
C ILE A 398 -18.82 10.77 10.11
N GLU A 399 -19.22 9.91 11.02
CA GLU A 399 -18.70 9.87 12.39
C GLU A 399 -17.79 8.66 12.54
N MET A 400 -16.55 8.87 12.97
CA MET A 400 -15.56 7.81 13.07
C MET A 400 -15.01 7.72 14.50
N PRO A 401 -15.74 7.06 15.43
CA PRO A 401 -15.26 6.87 16.79
C PRO A 401 -14.04 5.94 16.80
N ILE A 402 -13.03 6.29 17.60
CA ILE A 402 -11.83 5.45 17.80
C ILE A 402 -12.11 4.47 18.93
N ILE A 403 -12.23 3.19 18.58
CA ILE A 403 -12.53 2.10 19.51
C ILE A 403 -11.48 1.01 19.33
N VAL A 404 -10.48 1.00 20.20
CA VAL A 404 -9.30 0.10 20.07
C VAL A 404 -9.62 -1.36 20.39
N GLU A 405 -10.44 -1.59 21.43
CA GLU A 405 -10.74 -2.94 21.91
C GLU A 405 -11.80 -3.62 21.03
N GLU A 406 -11.45 -4.75 20.40
CA GLU A 406 -12.29 -5.44 19.42
C GLU A 406 -13.64 -5.88 20.02
N ALA A 407 -13.63 -6.37 21.26
CA ALA A 407 -14.85 -6.76 21.97
C ALA A 407 -15.77 -5.56 22.27
N THR A 408 -15.20 -4.37 22.51
CA THR A 408 -15.98 -3.15 22.68
C THR A 408 -16.57 -2.69 21.35
N ARG A 409 -15.82 -2.82 20.24
CA ARG A 409 -16.35 -2.57 18.89
C ARG A 409 -17.55 -3.46 18.57
N LEU A 410 -17.41 -4.77 18.78
CA LEU A 410 -18.51 -5.72 18.53
C LEU A 410 -19.74 -5.39 19.39
N ALA A 411 -19.54 -5.08 20.67
CA ALA A 411 -20.63 -4.69 21.55
C ALA A 411 -21.31 -3.37 21.13
N ALA A 412 -20.54 -2.38 20.66
CA ALA A 412 -21.07 -1.12 20.12
C ALA A 412 -21.89 -1.38 18.85
N TYR A 413 -21.40 -2.24 17.96
CA TYR A 413 -22.11 -2.63 16.76
C TYR A 413 -23.43 -3.31 17.10
N GLU A 414 -23.46 -4.27 18.03
CA GLU A 414 -24.69 -4.94 18.46
C GLU A 414 -25.69 -4.01 19.16
N GLN A 415 -25.23 -2.87 19.69
CA GLN A 415 -26.06 -1.84 20.32
C GLN A 415 -26.54 -0.76 19.36
N ASP A 416 -26.22 -0.88 18.07
CA ASP A 416 -26.48 0.14 17.03
C ASP A 416 -25.76 1.48 17.29
N ASP A 417 -24.66 1.47 18.07
CA ASP A 417 -23.82 2.64 18.31
C ASP A 417 -22.81 2.87 17.16
N ILE A 418 -22.50 1.84 16.36
CA ILE A 418 -21.70 1.92 15.14
C ILE A 418 -22.38 1.15 14.00
N ASP A 419 -22.20 1.61 12.76
CA ASP A 419 -22.83 1.04 11.56
C ASP A 419 -21.93 0.08 10.78
N THR A 420 -20.61 0.31 10.88
CA THR A 420 -19.54 -0.53 10.32
C THR A 420 -18.22 -0.16 10.99
N GLY A 421 -17.14 -0.87 10.64
CA GLY A 421 -15.78 -0.58 11.08
C GLY A 421 -14.76 -0.87 9.97
N TYR A 422 -15.13 -0.69 8.71
CA TYR A 422 -14.27 -1.05 7.58
C TYR A 422 -13.51 0.18 7.07
N PRO A 423 -12.23 0.07 6.62
CA PRO A 423 -11.37 -1.12 6.58
C PRO A 423 -10.53 -1.36 7.85
N THR A 424 -10.76 -0.58 8.89
CA THR A 424 -9.76 -0.31 9.94
C THR A 424 -10.02 -1.07 11.24
N ALA A 425 -11.26 -1.49 11.48
CA ALA A 425 -11.78 -1.98 12.75
C ALA A 425 -12.36 -3.41 12.63
N PRO A 426 -11.50 -4.45 12.60
CA PRO A 426 -11.96 -5.83 12.59
C PRO A 426 -12.73 -6.18 13.87
N PHE A 427 -13.55 -7.23 13.80
CA PHE A 427 -14.22 -7.83 14.95
C PHE A 427 -13.42 -9.03 15.47
N PRO A 428 -13.59 -9.44 16.74
CA PRO A 428 -12.86 -10.57 17.30
C PRO A 428 -13.06 -11.84 16.47
N GLU A 429 -11.99 -12.43 15.94
CA GLU A 429 -12.08 -13.63 15.09
C GLU A 429 -12.70 -14.83 15.83
N GLU A 430 -12.49 -14.92 17.14
CA GLU A 430 -13.08 -15.94 18.02
C GLU A 430 -14.62 -15.87 18.11
N GLU A 431 -15.21 -14.72 17.79
CA GLU A 431 -16.66 -14.53 17.76
C GLU A 431 -17.27 -14.91 16.40
N LEU A 432 -16.44 -15.20 15.39
CA LEU A 432 -16.90 -15.51 14.03
C LEU A 432 -17.92 -16.66 13.98
N PRO A 433 -17.74 -17.80 14.69
CA PRO A 433 -18.75 -18.85 14.72
C PRO A 433 -20.11 -18.35 15.24
N ARG A 434 -20.11 -17.49 16.27
CA ARG A 434 -21.34 -16.92 16.83
C ARG A 434 -21.98 -15.93 15.86
N ILE A 435 -21.18 -15.06 15.25
CA ILE A 435 -21.62 -14.07 14.26
C ILE A 435 -22.34 -14.77 13.09
N LEU A 436 -21.74 -15.85 12.56
CA LEU A 436 -22.31 -16.60 11.43
C LEU A 436 -23.56 -17.41 11.80
N GLU A 437 -23.70 -17.83 13.06
CA GLU A 437 -24.90 -18.55 13.54
C GLU A 437 -26.05 -17.60 13.94
N ASP A 438 -25.76 -16.33 14.24
CA ASP A 438 -26.76 -15.33 14.61
C ASP A 438 -27.57 -14.91 13.37
N PRO A 439 -28.92 -14.89 13.46
CA PRO A 439 -29.77 -14.61 12.30
C PRO A 439 -29.72 -13.15 11.82
N VAL A 440 -29.20 -12.21 12.62
CA VAL A 440 -29.02 -10.81 12.22
C VAL A 440 -27.57 -10.57 11.82
N LEU A 441 -26.61 -10.89 12.70
CA LEU A 441 -25.19 -10.63 12.42
C LEU A 441 -24.67 -11.45 11.25
N GLY A 442 -25.21 -12.66 11.02
CA GLY A 442 -24.84 -13.49 9.87
C GLY A 442 -25.30 -12.90 8.54
N GLU A 443 -26.41 -12.15 8.51
CA GLU A 443 -26.87 -11.42 7.32
C GLU A 443 -26.06 -10.13 7.10
N GLU A 444 -25.57 -9.51 8.18
CA GLU A 444 -24.74 -8.30 8.16
C GLU A 444 -23.24 -8.58 7.95
N PHE A 445 -22.82 -9.84 8.11
CA PHE A 445 -21.46 -10.28 7.87
C PHE A 445 -21.10 -10.21 6.38
N THR A 446 -20.07 -9.43 6.09
CA THR A 446 -19.58 -9.21 4.73
C THR A 446 -18.13 -9.67 4.64
N ARG A 447 -17.85 -10.53 3.66
CA ARG A 447 -16.50 -10.93 3.27
C ARG A 447 -16.09 -10.15 2.02
N LEU A 448 -15.00 -9.43 2.11
CA LEU A 448 -14.49 -8.53 1.08
C LEU A 448 -13.17 -9.07 0.52
N PRO A 449 -12.96 -8.95 -0.81
CA PRO A 449 -11.67 -9.28 -1.39
C PRO A 449 -10.60 -8.33 -0.86
N ARG A 450 -9.42 -8.88 -0.51
CA ARG A 450 -8.22 -8.09 -0.18
C ARG A 450 -7.05 -8.66 -0.97
N PRO A 451 -6.77 -8.11 -2.16
CA PRO A 451 -5.65 -8.57 -2.98
C PRO A 451 -4.35 -8.55 -2.17
N GLY A 452 -3.76 -9.73 -1.99
CA GLY A 452 -2.59 -9.91 -1.14
C GLY A 452 -2.42 -11.37 -0.75
N THR A 453 -1.25 -11.69 -0.22
CA THR A 453 -0.90 -13.06 0.16
C THR A 453 -0.10 -13.08 1.45
N TYR A 454 -0.39 -14.06 2.29
CA TYR A 454 0.45 -14.45 3.41
C TYR A 454 1.27 -15.67 3.01
N TYR A 455 2.57 -15.64 3.27
CA TYR A 455 3.52 -16.59 2.73
C TYR A 455 4.65 -16.93 3.71
N VAL A 456 5.30 -18.06 3.48
CA VAL A 456 6.61 -18.40 4.06
C VAL A 456 7.67 -18.18 3.00
N GLY A 457 8.66 -17.33 3.25
CA GLY A 457 9.84 -17.18 2.40
C GLY A 457 11.01 -18.01 2.94
N LEU A 458 11.70 -18.73 2.05
CA LEU A 458 12.88 -19.53 2.40
C LEU A 458 14.16 -18.74 2.19
N ASN A 459 15.00 -18.66 3.21
CA ASN A 459 16.32 -18.06 3.09
C ASN A 459 17.27 -19.04 2.38
N THR A 460 17.57 -18.77 1.12
CA THR A 460 18.44 -19.59 0.26
C THR A 460 19.92 -19.55 0.62
N ARG A 461 20.30 -18.77 1.63
CA ARG A 461 21.67 -18.75 2.19
C ARG A 461 21.77 -19.54 3.50
N GLY A 462 20.65 -20.01 4.05
CA GLY A 462 20.61 -20.87 5.23
C GLY A 462 20.93 -22.33 4.92
N GLU A 463 21.55 -23.04 5.86
CA GLU A 463 21.71 -24.51 5.78
C GLU A 463 20.32 -25.16 5.65
N HIS A 464 20.17 -26.22 4.85
CA HIS A 464 18.90 -26.93 4.59
C HIS A 464 17.87 -26.19 3.71
N THR A 465 18.04 -24.90 3.46
CA THR A 465 17.22 -24.10 2.53
C THR A 465 18.03 -23.54 1.36
N ASP A 466 19.31 -23.91 1.26
CA ASP A 466 20.25 -23.54 0.19
C ASP A 466 20.09 -24.36 -1.10
N ASN A 467 19.28 -25.42 -1.05
CA ASN A 467 18.90 -26.19 -2.24
C ASN A 467 17.38 -26.24 -2.41
N LEU A 468 16.92 -25.41 -3.33
CA LEU A 468 15.52 -25.20 -3.66
C LEU A 468 14.94 -26.24 -4.65
N HIS A 469 15.79 -26.97 -5.38
CA HIS A 469 15.38 -28.02 -6.33
C HIS A 469 14.79 -29.26 -5.68
#